data_AF-A0A485AS71-F1
#
_entry.id   AF-A0A485AS71-F1
#
_cell.length_a   1.000
_cell.length_b   1.000
_cell.length_c   1.000
_cell.angle_alpha   90.00
_cell.angle_beta   90.00
_cell.angle_gamma   90.00
#
_symmetry.space_group_name_H-M   'P 1'
#
loop_
_entity.id
_entity.type
_entity.pdbx_description
1 polymer ?
#
loop_
_entity_poly.entity_id
_entity_poly.type
_entity_poly.pdbx_seq_one_letter_code
_entity_poly.pdbx_strand_id
1 'polypeptide(L)'
;MMYLPRLCEHCLNPACVATCPSGAIYKREEDGIVLIDQDKCRGWRMCITGCPYKKIYFNWKSGKSEKCIFCYPRIEAGQPTVCSETCVGRIRYLGVLLYDADAIETAASTENEKDLYQRQLDVFLDPHDPKVIEQAQKDGIPLSVIDAAQKSPVYKMAMDWKLALPLHPEYRTLPMVWYVPPLSPIQSAADAGELGSNGILPDVESLRIPVQYLANLLTAGDTEPVLLALKRMLAMRHFKPYGNRRRRHRYAGAGRGRADRSAGAGDVPLSGDCELRRPFRGAEQPS
;
A
#
# COMPACT_ATOMS: atom_id res chain seq x y z
N MET A 1 -10.08 11.51 -15.70
CA MET A 1 -8.69 11.85 -15.33
C MET A 1 -8.40 11.23 -13.97
N MET A 2 -7.22 10.67 -13.78
CA MET A 2 -6.71 10.24 -12.47
C MET A 2 -5.30 10.79 -12.27
N TYR A 3 -4.85 10.84 -11.02
CA TYR A 3 -3.48 11.22 -10.68
C TYR A 3 -2.68 9.98 -10.30
N LEU A 4 -1.43 9.91 -10.77
CA LEU A 4 -0.50 8.82 -10.45
C LEU A 4 0.83 9.40 -9.97
N PRO A 5 0.94 9.79 -8.68
CA PRO A 5 2.20 10.24 -8.11
C PRO A 5 3.14 9.06 -7.89
N ARG A 6 4.35 9.08 -8.47
CA ARG A 6 5.30 7.95 -8.41
C ARG A 6 6.67 8.36 -7.91
N LEU A 7 7.33 7.48 -7.16
CA LEU A 7 8.75 7.57 -6.78
C LEU A 7 9.50 6.31 -7.22
N CYS A 8 10.71 6.08 -6.71
CA CYS A 8 11.39 4.79 -6.93
C CYS A 8 10.64 3.70 -6.17
N GLU A 9 10.49 2.54 -6.80
CA GLU A 9 9.75 1.43 -6.21
C GLU A 9 10.52 0.66 -5.12
N HIS A 10 11.83 0.94 -4.94
CA HIS A 10 12.72 0.22 -4.00
C HIS A 10 12.52 -1.31 -4.01
N CYS A 11 12.39 -1.82 -5.24
CA CYS A 11 12.15 -3.21 -5.64
C CYS A 11 12.90 -4.26 -4.81
N LEU A 12 12.29 -5.45 -4.63
CA LEU A 12 12.98 -6.63 -4.08
C LEU A 12 13.94 -7.24 -5.11
N ASN A 13 13.53 -7.26 -6.40
CA ASN A 13 14.37 -7.65 -7.53
C ASN A 13 14.73 -6.42 -8.41
N PRO A 14 15.60 -5.51 -7.96
CA PRO A 14 15.87 -4.26 -8.65
C PRO A 14 16.67 -4.47 -9.95
N ALA A 15 16.02 -4.34 -11.11
CA ALA A 15 16.67 -4.37 -12.43
C ALA A 15 17.83 -3.35 -12.56
N CYS A 16 17.77 -2.22 -11.84
CA CYS A 16 18.85 -1.24 -11.83
C CYS A 16 20.14 -1.75 -11.16
N VAL A 17 20.04 -2.63 -10.16
CA VAL A 17 21.21 -3.29 -9.55
C VAL A 17 21.81 -4.26 -10.56
N ALA A 18 20.97 -5.12 -11.16
CA ALA A 18 21.40 -6.13 -12.13
C ALA A 18 22.08 -5.54 -13.37
N THR A 19 21.70 -4.33 -13.79
CA THR A 19 22.21 -3.68 -15.01
C THR A 19 23.39 -2.75 -14.77
N CYS A 20 23.84 -2.53 -13.53
CA CYS A 20 24.96 -1.64 -13.24
C CYS A 20 26.31 -2.38 -13.39
N PRO A 21 27.14 -2.09 -14.41
CA PRO A 21 28.37 -2.86 -14.65
C PRO A 21 29.42 -2.68 -13.54
N SER A 22 29.40 -1.54 -12.85
CA SER A 22 30.35 -1.23 -11.78
C SER A 22 29.91 -1.74 -10.40
N GLY A 23 28.73 -2.37 -10.28
CA GLY A 23 28.19 -2.80 -8.99
C GLY A 23 27.98 -1.64 -7.99
N ALA A 24 27.76 -0.42 -8.47
CA ALA A 24 27.63 0.76 -7.62
C ALA A 24 26.22 0.91 -6.99
N ILE A 25 25.25 0.12 -7.45
CA ILE A 25 23.88 0.14 -6.94
C ILE A 25 23.69 -1.07 -6.05
N TYR A 26 23.15 -0.87 -4.85
CA TYR A 26 22.93 -1.92 -3.87
C TYR A 26 21.61 -1.70 -3.14
N LYS A 27 21.05 -2.77 -2.57
CA LYS A 27 19.90 -2.73 -1.66
C LYS A 27 20.45 -2.89 -0.25
N ARG A 28 20.11 -1.96 0.65
CA ARG A 28 20.45 -2.06 2.06
C ARG A 28 19.73 -3.23 2.71
N GLU A 29 20.39 -3.92 3.62
CA GLU A 29 19.90 -5.16 4.22
C GLU A 29 18.88 -4.88 5.32
N GLU A 30 19.12 -3.84 6.11
CA GLU A 30 18.35 -3.47 7.29
C GLU A 30 16.97 -2.85 6.99
N ASP A 31 16.81 -2.17 5.85
CA ASP A 31 15.60 -1.43 5.50
C ASP A 31 15.13 -1.62 4.04
N GLY A 32 15.89 -2.36 3.24
CA GLY A 32 15.56 -2.61 1.83
C GLY A 32 15.70 -1.40 0.91
N ILE A 33 16.29 -0.28 1.35
CA ILE A 33 16.43 0.92 0.51
C ILE A 33 17.51 0.71 -0.54
N VAL A 34 17.11 0.73 -1.82
CA VAL A 34 18.05 0.72 -2.96
C VAL A 34 18.73 2.09 -3.13
N LEU A 35 20.07 2.13 -3.14
CA LEU A 35 20.89 3.34 -3.29
C LEU A 35 21.90 3.21 -4.42
N ILE A 36 22.39 4.37 -4.90
CA ILE A 36 23.53 4.47 -5.83
C ILE A 36 24.69 5.07 -5.05
N ASP A 37 25.74 4.29 -4.84
CA ASP A 37 27.00 4.73 -4.26
C ASP A 37 27.64 5.79 -5.19
N GLN A 38 27.72 7.03 -4.71
CA GLN A 38 28.25 8.13 -5.50
C GLN A 38 29.76 8.04 -5.72
N ASP A 39 30.50 7.36 -4.85
CA ASP A 39 31.95 7.20 -4.99
C ASP A 39 32.28 6.09 -6.00
N LYS A 40 31.54 4.97 -5.94
CA LYS A 40 31.70 3.85 -6.88
C LYS A 40 31.06 4.10 -8.25
N CYS A 41 30.08 5.01 -8.34
CA CYS A 41 29.40 5.28 -9.62
C CYS A 41 30.38 5.84 -10.66
N ARG A 42 30.53 5.12 -11.78
CA ARG A 42 31.37 5.51 -12.93
C ARG A 42 30.60 6.15 -14.08
N GLY A 43 29.30 6.40 -13.92
CA GLY A 43 28.52 7.13 -14.92
C GLY A 43 28.25 6.33 -16.20
N TRP A 44 28.20 4.99 -16.14
CA TRP A 44 27.90 4.13 -17.30
C TRP A 44 26.49 4.30 -17.87
N ARG A 45 25.55 4.87 -17.10
CA ARG A 45 24.16 5.18 -17.50
C ARG A 45 23.27 3.97 -17.84
N MET A 46 23.80 2.75 -17.82
CA MET A 46 23.03 1.52 -18.09
C MET A 46 21.84 1.33 -17.15
N CYS A 47 22.00 1.71 -15.88
CA CYS A 47 20.93 1.63 -14.87
C CYS A 47 19.70 2.50 -15.20
N ILE A 48 19.86 3.56 -15.99
CA ILE A 48 18.75 4.43 -16.43
C ILE A 48 17.86 3.67 -17.40
N THR A 49 18.47 2.98 -18.37
CA THR A 49 17.76 2.09 -19.29
C THR A 49 17.15 0.92 -18.54
N GLY A 50 17.93 0.28 -17.66
CA GLY A 50 17.51 -0.91 -16.90
C GLY A 50 16.34 -0.68 -15.95
N CYS A 51 16.15 0.53 -15.41
CA CYS A 51 14.99 0.83 -14.57
C CYS A 51 13.72 0.97 -15.44
N PRO A 52 12.74 0.06 -15.35
CA PRO A 52 11.54 0.12 -16.18
C PRO A 52 10.66 1.34 -15.81
N TYR A 53 10.68 1.74 -14.53
CA TYR A 53 9.97 2.92 -14.03
C TYR A 53 10.62 4.27 -14.38
N LYS A 54 11.84 4.25 -14.95
CA LYS A 54 12.65 5.43 -15.28
C LYS A 54 12.80 6.39 -14.08
N LYS A 55 13.16 5.82 -12.92
CA LYS A 55 13.33 6.52 -11.63
C LYS A 55 14.78 6.76 -11.22
N ILE A 56 15.69 6.58 -12.17
CA ILE A 56 17.09 6.95 -12.05
C ILE A 56 17.33 8.06 -13.06
N TYR A 57 17.97 9.14 -12.61
CA TYR A 57 18.19 10.35 -13.37
C TYR A 57 19.69 10.60 -13.47
N PHE A 58 20.18 10.97 -14.66
CA PHE A 58 21.58 11.32 -14.83
C PHE A 58 21.83 12.76 -14.39
N ASN A 59 22.80 12.96 -13.50
CA ASN A 59 23.30 14.29 -13.19
C ASN A 59 24.39 14.65 -14.21
N TRP A 60 24.03 15.53 -15.14
CA TRP A 60 24.92 15.99 -16.22
C TRP A 60 26.15 16.76 -15.73
N LYS A 61 26.11 17.31 -14.51
CA LYS A 61 27.22 18.05 -13.92
C LYS A 61 28.22 17.15 -13.21
N SER A 62 27.75 16.26 -12.33
CA SER A 62 28.62 15.31 -11.60
C SER A 62 29.07 14.13 -12.47
N GLY A 63 28.39 13.89 -13.59
CA GLY A 63 28.62 12.73 -14.45
C GLY A 63 28.12 11.41 -13.84
N LYS A 64 27.34 11.46 -12.76
CA LYS A 64 26.86 10.30 -12.00
C LYS A 64 25.34 10.20 -12.04
N SER A 65 24.81 9.02 -11.77
CA SER A 65 23.36 8.81 -11.70
C SER A 65 22.87 8.96 -10.27
N GLU A 66 21.69 9.57 -10.13
CA GLU A 66 21.01 9.82 -8.87
C GLU A 66 19.60 9.27 -8.92
N LYS A 67 19.04 8.95 -7.75
CA LYS A 67 17.68 8.43 -7.63
C LYS A 67 17.06 8.83 -6.30
N CYS A 68 15.77 8.56 -6.14
CA CYS A 68 15.13 8.63 -4.83
C CYS A 68 15.87 7.75 -3.83
N ILE A 69 16.25 8.34 -2.69
CA ILE A 69 16.99 7.68 -1.60
C ILE A 69 16.06 7.25 -0.45
N PHE A 70 14.74 7.20 -0.71
CA PHE A 70 13.69 6.95 0.29
C PHE A 70 13.81 7.76 1.58
N CYS A 71 14.44 8.94 1.52
CA CYS A 71 14.79 9.75 2.69
C CYS A 71 15.47 8.91 3.80
N TYR A 72 16.40 8.01 3.46
CA TYR A 72 17.04 7.12 4.44
C TYR A 72 17.55 7.83 5.72
N PRO A 73 18.10 9.08 5.70
CA PRO A 73 18.54 9.73 6.94
C PRO A 73 17.39 10.00 7.93
N ARG A 74 16.15 10.11 7.41
CA ARG A 74 14.95 10.26 8.23
C ARG A 74 14.43 8.90 8.69
N ILE A 75 14.42 7.91 7.79
CA ILE A 75 13.95 6.55 8.08
C ILE A 75 14.81 5.88 9.15
N GLU A 76 16.13 6.09 9.13
CA GLU A 76 17.06 5.63 10.18
C GLU A 76 16.67 6.14 11.58
N ALA A 77 16.07 7.33 11.66
CA ALA A 77 15.57 7.93 12.89
C ALA A 77 14.08 7.64 13.15
N GLY A 78 13.45 6.72 12.40
CA GLY A 78 12.02 6.39 12.52
C GLY A 78 11.07 7.49 12.03
N GLN A 79 11.57 8.49 11.29
CA GLN A 79 10.75 9.57 10.74
C GLN A 79 10.21 9.21 9.34
N PRO A 80 9.03 9.72 8.96
CA PRO A 80 8.48 9.50 7.63
C PRO A 80 9.33 10.16 6.53
N THR A 81 9.20 9.65 5.31
CA THR A 81 9.79 10.32 4.14
C THR A 81 9.15 11.68 3.92
N VAL A 82 9.92 12.65 3.41
CA VAL A 82 9.45 14.04 3.19
C VAL A 82 8.17 14.05 2.36
N CYS A 83 8.14 13.28 1.27
CA CYS A 83 6.99 13.22 0.37
C CYS A 83 5.75 12.53 0.98
N SER A 84 5.92 11.75 2.06
CA SER A 84 4.81 11.14 2.80
C SER A 84 4.28 12.09 3.87
N GLU A 85 5.18 12.71 4.64
CA GLU A 85 4.82 13.70 5.67
C GLU A 85 4.12 14.94 5.09
N THR A 86 4.61 15.43 3.94
CA THR A 86 4.06 16.61 3.26
C THR A 86 2.86 16.29 2.35
N CYS A 87 2.34 15.05 2.40
CA CYS A 87 1.22 14.65 1.56
C CYS A 87 -0.09 15.30 2.01
N VAL A 88 -0.45 16.42 1.37
CA VAL A 88 -1.69 17.18 1.66
C VAL A 88 -2.94 16.32 1.58
N GLY A 89 -3.00 15.40 0.62
CA GLY A 89 -4.13 14.48 0.44
C GLY A 89 -4.19 13.33 1.46
N ARG A 90 -3.15 13.16 2.30
CA ARG A 90 -3.05 12.09 3.30
C ARG A 90 -3.28 10.68 2.72
N ILE A 91 -2.77 10.46 1.50
CA ILE A 91 -2.95 9.20 0.76
C ILE A 91 -1.77 8.23 0.90
N ARG A 92 -0.66 8.67 1.51
CA ARG A 92 0.57 7.88 1.61
C ARG A 92 0.67 7.23 2.99
N TYR A 93 0.92 5.94 3.00
CA TYR A 93 1.11 5.14 4.19
C TYR A 93 2.48 4.48 4.12
N LEU A 94 3.21 4.48 5.22
CA LEU A 94 4.49 3.81 5.39
C LEU A 94 4.32 2.73 6.44
N GLY A 95 4.95 1.58 6.22
CA GLY A 95 4.86 0.43 7.11
C GLY A 95 5.85 -0.63 6.69
N VAL A 96 6.29 -1.42 7.67
CA VAL A 96 7.24 -2.51 7.45
C VAL A 96 6.51 -3.68 6.77
N LEU A 97 7.23 -4.38 5.89
CA LEU A 97 6.85 -5.68 5.34
C LEU A 97 8.04 -6.61 5.55
N LEU A 98 7.80 -7.75 6.21
CA LEU A 98 8.78 -8.83 6.27
C LEU A 98 8.65 -9.64 4.99
N TYR A 99 9.78 -10.04 4.42
CA TYR A 99 9.80 -10.80 3.17
C TYR A 99 10.88 -11.87 3.21
N ASP A 100 10.62 -12.99 2.53
CA ASP A 100 11.61 -14.04 2.31
C ASP A 100 12.51 -13.66 1.11
N ALA A 101 13.78 -13.41 1.38
CA ALA A 101 14.74 -13.03 0.34
C ALA A 101 15.07 -14.20 -0.61
N ASP A 102 15.02 -15.43 -0.12
CA ASP A 102 15.36 -16.62 -0.91
C ASP A 102 14.28 -16.93 -1.95
N ALA A 103 13.03 -16.55 -1.67
CA ALA A 103 11.90 -16.71 -2.58
C ALA A 103 11.83 -15.65 -3.71
N ILE A 104 12.67 -14.62 -3.69
CA ILE A 104 12.61 -13.48 -4.63
C ILE A 104 12.77 -13.92 -6.09
N GLU A 105 13.78 -14.75 -6.37
CA GLU A 105 14.07 -15.18 -7.74
C GLU A 105 12.90 -15.98 -8.30
N THR A 106 12.45 -16.99 -7.55
CA THR A 106 11.35 -17.88 -7.95
C THR A 106 10.04 -17.12 -8.13
N ALA A 107 9.77 -16.11 -7.29
CA ALA A 107 8.60 -15.26 -7.45
C ALA A 107 8.69 -14.39 -8.71
N ALA A 108 9.85 -13.79 -8.98
CA ALA A 108 10.06 -12.91 -10.14
C ALA A 108 10.15 -13.66 -11.48
N SER A 109 10.57 -14.93 -11.47
CA SER A 109 10.74 -15.78 -12.66
C SER A 109 9.51 -16.61 -13.02
N THR A 110 8.38 -16.43 -12.32
CA THR A 110 7.12 -17.12 -12.65
C THR A 110 6.71 -16.96 -14.12
N GLU A 111 6.21 -18.01 -14.75
CA GLU A 111 5.98 -18.02 -16.20
C GLU A 111 4.96 -16.97 -16.63
N ASN A 112 3.78 -16.96 -15.99
CA ASN A 112 2.70 -16.05 -16.32
C ASN A 112 2.81 -14.73 -15.55
N GLU A 113 2.87 -13.62 -16.27
CA GLU A 113 3.00 -12.27 -15.69
C GLU A 113 1.82 -11.88 -14.80
N LYS A 114 0.63 -12.43 -15.03
CA LYS A 114 -0.55 -12.18 -14.18
C LYS A 114 -0.41 -12.77 -12.77
N ASP A 115 0.41 -13.81 -12.62
CA ASP A 115 0.63 -14.45 -11.34
C ASP A 115 1.61 -13.67 -10.45
N LEU A 116 2.41 -12.76 -11.03
CA LEU A 116 3.44 -11.99 -10.31
C LEU A 116 2.90 -11.21 -9.11
N TYR A 117 1.68 -10.68 -9.20
CA TYR A 117 1.02 -10.01 -8.06
C TYR A 117 0.88 -10.97 -6.89
N GLN A 118 0.32 -12.15 -7.12
CA GLN A 118 0.12 -13.15 -6.07
C GLN A 118 1.44 -13.76 -5.61
N ARG A 119 2.38 -14.04 -6.53
CA ARG A 119 3.72 -14.53 -6.17
C ARG A 119 4.45 -13.55 -5.26
N GLN A 120 4.32 -12.24 -5.50
CA GLN A 120 4.91 -11.24 -4.61
C GLN A 120 4.24 -11.20 -3.23
N LEU A 121 2.93 -11.40 -3.14
CA LEU A 121 2.24 -11.53 -1.85
C LEU A 121 2.73 -12.76 -1.08
N ASP A 122 3.00 -13.87 -1.78
CA ASP A 122 3.50 -15.10 -1.17
C ASP A 122 4.94 -14.96 -0.62
N VAL A 123 5.69 -13.97 -1.11
CA VAL A 123 7.02 -13.60 -0.58
C VAL A 123 6.89 -12.81 0.74
N PHE A 124 5.76 -12.15 1.00
CA PHE A 124 5.53 -11.42 2.24
C PHE A 124 5.13 -12.36 3.38
N LEU A 125 5.77 -12.17 4.52
CA LEU A 125 5.61 -13.01 5.71
C LEU A 125 4.62 -12.39 6.70
N ASP A 126 3.86 -13.23 7.40
CA ASP A 126 2.94 -12.78 8.44
C ASP A 126 3.70 -12.33 9.70
N PRO A 127 3.67 -11.04 10.07
CA PRO A 127 4.40 -10.54 11.25
C PRO A 127 3.80 -10.99 12.59
N HIS A 128 2.63 -11.65 12.59
CA HIS A 128 2.01 -12.22 13.79
C HIS A 128 2.26 -13.73 13.94
N ASP A 129 2.81 -14.40 12.93
CA ASP A 129 3.15 -15.82 13.04
C ASP A 129 4.37 -16.01 13.97
N PRO A 130 4.24 -16.77 15.08
CA PRO A 130 5.36 -17.05 15.98
C PRO A 130 6.61 -17.59 15.28
N LYS A 131 6.45 -18.41 14.23
CA LYS A 131 7.59 -18.95 13.48
C LYS A 131 8.34 -17.87 12.70
N VAL A 132 7.61 -16.95 12.09
CA VAL A 132 8.19 -15.80 11.39
C VAL A 132 8.89 -14.87 12.37
N ILE A 133 8.32 -14.64 13.55
CA ILE A 133 8.92 -13.81 14.60
C ILE A 133 10.22 -14.42 15.14
N GLU A 134 10.25 -15.73 15.35
CA GLU A 134 11.46 -16.44 15.78
C GLU A 134 12.55 -16.39 14.70
N GLN A 135 12.17 -16.66 13.45
CA GLN A 135 13.10 -16.60 12.31
C GLN A 135 13.63 -15.19 12.08
N ALA A 136 12.78 -14.15 12.14
CA ALA A 136 13.20 -12.76 11.99
C ALA A 136 14.21 -12.34 13.06
N GLN A 137 14.04 -12.78 14.32
CA GLN A 137 15.03 -12.53 15.37
C GLN A 137 16.36 -13.24 15.11
N LYS A 138 16.30 -14.48 14.60
CA LYS A 138 17.50 -15.25 14.23
C LYS A 138 18.27 -14.59 13.08
N ASP A 139 17.56 -14.00 12.14
CA ASP A 139 18.12 -13.25 11.01
C ASP A 139 18.56 -11.82 11.40
N GLY A 140 18.47 -11.45 12.67
CA GLY A 140 18.99 -10.18 13.20
C GLY A 140 18.05 -8.99 13.02
N ILE A 141 16.77 -9.20 12.69
CA ILE A 141 15.78 -8.13 12.60
C ILE A 141 15.48 -7.58 14.00
N PRO A 142 15.61 -6.25 14.24
CA PRO A 142 15.34 -5.68 15.56
C PRO A 142 13.88 -5.89 15.99
N LEU A 143 13.66 -6.14 17.29
CA LEU A 143 12.32 -6.31 17.86
C LEU A 143 11.40 -5.11 17.56
N SER A 144 11.94 -3.90 17.57
CA SER A 144 11.19 -2.68 17.22
C SER A 144 10.67 -2.69 15.78
N VAL A 145 11.39 -3.32 14.85
CA VAL A 145 10.98 -3.47 13.45
C VAL A 145 9.90 -4.54 13.32
N ILE A 146 10.00 -5.63 14.07
CA ILE A 146 8.96 -6.67 14.14
C ILE A 146 7.65 -6.09 14.70
N ASP A 147 7.74 -5.34 15.80
CA ASP A 147 6.59 -4.62 16.39
C ASP A 147 5.95 -3.63 15.41
N ALA A 148 6.78 -2.94 14.61
CA ALA A 148 6.31 -2.03 13.57
C ALA A 148 5.65 -2.79 12.41
N ALA A 149 6.12 -3.99 12.06
CA ALA A 149 5.52 -4.85 11.05
C ALA A 149 4.12 -5.33 11.47
N GLN A 150 3.94 -5.71 12.74
CA GLN A 150 2.62 -6.10 13.29
C GLN A 150 1.59 -4.96 13.21
N LYS A 151 2.05 -3.71 13.33
CA LYS A 151 1.21 -2.51 13.25
C LYS A 151 1.18 -1.88 11.85
N SER A 152 1.78 -2.52 10.86
CA SER A 152 1.99 -1.95 9.52
C SER A 152 0.67 -1.66 8.80
N PRO A 153 0.35 -0.39 8.46
CA PRO A 153 -0.81 -0.09 7.62
C PRO A 153 -0.64 -0.63 6.20
N VAL A 154 0.60 -0.78 5.73
CA VAL A 154 0.91 -1.32 4.40
C VAL A 154 0.57 -2.80 4.34
N TYR A 155 0.96 -3.59 5.35
CA TYR A 155 0.59 -5.00 5.46
C TYR A 155 -0.93 -5.18 5.42
N LYS A 156 -1.67 -4.40 6.22
CA LYS A 156 -3.15 -4.44 6.22
C LYS A 156 -3.75 -4.14 4.86
N MET A 157 -3.25 -3.12 4.14
CA MET A 157 -3.77 -2.75 2.83
C MET A 157 -3.43 -3.76 1.74
N ALA A 158 -2.23 -4.35 1.76
CA ALA A 158 -1.75 -5.28 0.75
C ALA A 158 -2.21 -6.73 1.01
N MET A 159 -2.01 -7.24 2.22
CA MET A 159 -2.25 -8.64 2.60
C MET A 159 -3.68 -8.87 3.09
N ASP A 160 -4.13 -8.15 4.12
CA ASP A 160 -5.42 -8.43 4.77
C ASP A 160 -6.60 -7.97 3.89
N TRP A 161 -6.57 -6.70 3.49
CA TRP A 161 -7.70 -6.06 2.83
C TRP A 161 -7.64 -6.14 1.30
N LYS A 162 -6.51 -6.59 0.72
CA LYS A 162 -6.31 -6.70 -0.74
C LYS A 162 -6.77 -5.44 -1.49
N LEU A 163 -6.41 -4.27 -0.94
CA LEU A 163 -6.76 -2.95 -1.50
C LEU A 163 -5.60 -2.35 -2.28
N ALA A 164 -4.37 -2.55 -1.80
CA ALA A 164 -3.16 -2.07 -2.45
C ALA A 164 -2.68 -3.11 -3.46
N LEU A 165 -2.27 -2.62 -4.64
CA LEU A 165 -1.77 -3.42 -5.76
C LEU A 165 -0.41 -2.85 -6.21
N PRO A 166 0.53 -3.68 -6.66
CA PRO A 166 1.83 -3.23 -7.18
C PRO A 166 1.65 -2.40 -8.45
N LEU A 167 2.63 -1.55 -8.78
CA LEU A 167 2.65 -0.83 -10.06
C LEU A 167 3.44 -1.63 -11.10
N HIS A 168 2.81 -1.97 -12.22
CA HIS A 168 3.40 -2.76 -13.30
C HIS A 168 4.17 -4.01 -12.79
N PRO A 169 3.49 -4.96 -12.14
CA PRO A 169 4.13 -6.19 -11.65
C PRO A 169 4.84 -6.98 -12.77
N GLU A 170 4.36 -6.90 -14.02
CA GLU A 170 4.93 -7.53 -15.22
C GLU A 170 6.38 -7.15 -15.50
N TYR A 171 6.89 -6.07 -14.89
CA TYR A 171 8.31 -5.72 -14.96
C TYR A 171 9.22 -6.66 -14.16
N ARG A 172 8.65 -7.61 -13.39
CA ARG A 172 9.38 -8.66 -12.66
C ARG A 172 10.40 -8.12 -11.65
N THR A 173 10.22 -6.87 -11.24
CA THR A 173 11.11 -6.25 -10.25
C THR A 173 10.62 -6.42 -8.81
N LEU A 174 9.40 -6.93 -8.59
CA LEU A 174 8.75 -7.03 -7.29
C LEU A 174 8.75 -5.65 -6.57
N PRO A 175 7.98 -4.66 -7.06
CA PRO A 175 7.99 -3.28 -6.57
C PRO A 175 7.43 -3.17 -5.14
N MET A 176 7.95 -2.24 -4.33
CA MET A 176 7.55 -2.07 -2.93
C MET A 176 6.70 -0.81 -2.67
N VAL A 177 6.36 -0.01 -3.70
CA VAL A 177 5.39 1.10 -3.56
C VAL A 177 4.09 0.71 -4.26
N TRP A 178 3.05 0.47 -3.46
CA TRP A 178 1.78 -0.06 -3.94
C TRP A 178 0.69 1.01 -3.93
N TYR A 179 -0.33 0.82 -4.77
CA TYR A 179 -1.37 1.79 -5.05
C TYR A 179 -2.74 1.20 -4.79
N VAL A 180 -3.61 1.97 -4.15
CA VAL A 180 -5.04 1.66 -4.08
C VAL A 180 -5.71 2.27 -5.32
N PRO A 181 -6.44 1.49 -6.15
CA PRO A 181 -7.06 2.02 -7.35
C PRO A 181 -8.10 3.10 -7.01
N PRO A 182 -8.20 4.19 -7.79
CA PRO A 182 -9.13 5.28 -7.48
C PRO A 182 -10.58 4.89 -7.82
N LEU A 183 -11.51 5.28 -6.95
CA LEU A 183 -12.93 5.35 -7.33
C LEU A 183 -13.15 6.56 -8.24
N SER A 184 -13.96 6.40 -9.29
CA SER A 184 -14.39 7.49 -10.16
C SER A 184 -15.89 7.79 -10.01
N PRO A 185 -16.36 8.97 -10.43
CA PRO A 185 -17.79 9.21 -10.57
C PRO A 185 -18.47 8.15 -11.45
N ILE A 186 -19.75 7.93 -11.18
CA ILE A 186 -20.62 7.03 -11.93
C ILE A 186 -20.85 7.63 -13.33
N GLN A 187 -20.78 6.80 -14.36
CA GLN A 187 -21.06 7.18 -15.74
C GLN A 187 -22.58 7.29 -15.91
N SER A 188 -23.12 8.51 -16.10
CA SER A 188 -24.48 8.89 -16.59
C SER A 188 -25.74 8.13 -16.12
N ALA A 189 -25.64 7.14 -15.22
CA ALA A 189 -26.79 6.43 -14.64
C ALA A 189 -27.53 7.29 -13.60
N ALA A 190 -26.92 8.40 -13.18
CA ALA A 190 -27.60 9.42 -12.39
C ALA A 190 -28.72 10.12 -13.19
N ASP A 191 -28.65 10.14 -14.53
CA ASP A 191 -29.67 10.76 -15.38
C ASP A 191 -30.89 9.85 -15.61
N ALA A 192 -30.77 8.54 -15.35
CA ALA A 192 -31.81 7.55 -15.62
C ALA A 192 -32.61 7.09 -14.38
N GLY A 193 -32.21 7.51 -13.17
CA GLY A 193 -32.95 7.16 -11.94
C GLY A 193 -32.93 5.67 -11.55
N GLU A 194 -32.17 4.83 -12.25
CA GLU A 194 -32.07 3.42 -11.94
C GLU A 194 -31.04 3.20 -10.82
N LEU A 195 -31.56 2.95 -9.63
CA LEU A 195 -30.78 2.47 -8.50
C LEU A 195 -30.20 1.11 -8.92
N GLY A 196 -28.86 0.98 -8.91
CA GLY A 196 -28.18 -0.28 -9.22
C GLY A 196 -28.69 -1.43 -8.34
N SER A 197 -28.29 -2.65 -8.70
CA SER A 197 -28.78 -3.91 -8.12
C SER A 197 -28.77 -4.00 -6.56
N ASN A 198 -28.06 -3.09 -5.89
CA ASN A 198 -27.92 -2.99 -4.43
C ASN A 198 -28.55 -1.72 -3.82
N GLY A 199 -29.50 -1.08 -4.51
CA GLY A 199 -30.43 -0.10 -3.94
C GLY A 199 -29.89 1.31 -3.65
N ILE A 200 -28.56 1.51 -3.51
CA ILE A 200 -27.90 2.84 -3.34
C ILE A 200 -26.43 2.84 -3.85
N LEU A 201 -25.79 1.68 -3.99
CA LEU A 201 -24.38 1.57 -4.40
C LEU A 201 -24.23 1.62 -5.93
N PRO A 202 -23.29 2.42 -6.48
CA PRO A 202 -22.89 2.24 -7.86
C PRO A 202 -22.27 0.87 -8.04
N ASP A 203 -22.73 0.14 -9.06
CA ASP A 203 -22.07 -1.08 -9.52
C ASP A 203 -20.66 -0.70 -9.99
N VAL A 204 -19.63 -1.51 -9.70
CA VAL A 204 -18.23 -1.18 -10.05
C VAL A 204 -18.07 -1.04 -11.57
N GLU A 205 -18.93 -1.74 -12.30
CA GLU A 205 -19.09 -1.75 -13.74
C GLU A 205 -19.61 -0.39 -14.27
N SER A 206 -20.18 0.46 -13.42
CA SER A 206 -20.69 1.81 -13.76
C SER A 206 -19.68 2.94 -13.55
N LEU A 207 -18.45 2.62 -13.10
CA LEU A 207 -17.40 3.60 -12.87
C LEU A 207 -16.87 4.16 -14.21
N ARG A 208 -16.73 5.49 -14.30
CA ARG A 208 -16.20 6.18 -15.49
C ARG A 208 -14.79 5.75 -15.91
N ILE A 209 -13.91 5.38 -14.98
CA ILE A 209 -12.56 4.90 -15.33
C ILE A 209 -12.66 3.43 -15.74
N PRO A 210 -12.26 3.06 -16.98
CA PRO A 210 -12.30 1.67 -17.41
C PRO A 210 -11.44 0.79 -16.50
N VAL A 211 -12.02 -0.29 -15.96
CA VAL A 211 -11.30 -1.21 -15.07
C VAL A 211 -10.10 -1.84 -15.77
N GLN A 212 -10.22 -2.16 -17.06
CA GLN A 212 -9.10 -2.68 -17.85
C GLN A 212 -7.89 -1.74 -17.88
N TYR A 213 -8.12 -0.42 -17.88
CA TYR A 213 -7.02 0.56 -17.83
C TYR A 213 -6.26 0.46 -16.50
N LEU A 214 -6.97 0.31 -15.39
CA LEU A 214 -6.35 0.12 -14.07
C LEU A 214 -5.65 -1.25 -13.97
N ALA A 215 -6.23 -2.29 -14.57
CA ALA A 215 -5.64 -3.62 -14.59
C ALA A 215 -4.31 -3.65 -15.36
N ASN A 216 -4.25 -2.99 -16.52
CA ASN A 216 -3.01 -2.85 -17.29
C ASN A 216 -1.92 -2.10 -16.52
N LEU A 217 -2.30 -1.28 -15.53
CA LEU A 217 -1.37 -0.49 -14.72
C LEU A 217 -0.90 -1.23 -13.46
N LEU A 218 -1.78 -2.03 -12.83
CA LEU A 218 -1.57 -2.52 -11.46
C LEU A 218 -1.47 -4.05 -11.34
N THR A 219 -1.93 -4.80 -12.34
CA THR A 219 -2.15 -6.25 -12.23
C THR A 219 -1.87 -6.98 -13.54
N ALA A 220 -0.95 -6.48 -14.37
CA ALA A 220 -0.59 -7.07 -15.66
C ALA A 220 -1.82 -7.37 -16.57
N GLY A 221 -2.85 -6.53 -16.50
CA GLY A 221 -4.07 -6.64 -17.29
C GLY A 221 -5.15 -7.55 -16.70
N ASP A 222 -4.93 -8.18 -15.52
CA ASP A 222 -5.97 -8.92 -14.82
C ASP A 222 -6.93 -7.99 -14.06
N THR A 223 -8.22 -8.03 -14.40
CA THR A 223 -9.21 -7.13 -13.80
C THR A 223 -9.70 -7.61 -12.44
N GLU A 224 -9.56 -8.88 -12.09
CA GLU A 224 -10.14 -9.43 -10.86
C GLU A 224 -9.64 -8.76 -9.57
N PRO A 225 -8.32 -8.57 -9.36
CA PRO A 225 -7.85 -7.96 -8.12
C PRO A 225 -8.25 -6.47 -8.03
N VAL A 226 -8.32 -5.78 -9.16
CA VAL A 226 -8.78 -4.39 -9.23
C VAL A 226 -10.26 -4.28 -8.87
N LEU A 227 -11.11 -5.13 -9.45
CA LEU A 227 -12.53 -5.20 -9.12
C LEU A 227 -12.74 -5.51 -7.64
N LEU A 228 -11.98 -6.46 -7.08
CA LEU A 228 -12.04 -6.80 -5.67
C LEU A 228 -11.73 -5.58 -4.77
N ALA A 229 -10.66 -4.86 -5.06
CA ALA A 229 -10.28 -3.65 -4.32
C ALA A 229 -11.36 -2.56 -4.40
N LEU A 230 -11.91 -2.30 -5.60
CA LEU A 230 -12.97 -1.32 -5.83
C LEU A 230 -14.27 -1.71 -5.09
N LYS A 231 -14.71 -2.97 -5.20
CA LYS A 231 -15.89 -3.52 -4.52
C LYS A 231 -15.75 -3.39 -3.00
N ARG A 232 -14.59 -3.72 -2.43
CA ARG A 232 -14.30 -3.58 -1.00
C ARG A 232 -14.36 -2.12 -0.55
N MET A 233 -13.80 -1.18 -1.30
CA MET A 233 -13.89 0.25 -0.96
C MET A 233 -15.32 0.79 -0.98
N LEU A 234 -16.13 0.40 -1.98
CA LEU A 234 -17.55 0.78 -2.03
C LEU A 234 -18.34 0.17 -0.87
N ALA A 235 -18.10 -1.11 -0.57
CA ALA A 235 -18.71 -1.79 0.56
C ALA A 235 -18.38 -1.09 1.90
N MET A 236 -17.13 -0.68 2.11
CA MET A 236 -16.74 0.10 3.29
C MET A 236 -17.48 1.43 3.39
N ARG A 237 -17.66 2.15 2.27
CA ARG A 237 -18.44 3.40 2.25
C ARG A 237 -19.91 3.17 2.59
N HIS A 238 -20.50 2.07 2.11
CA HIS A 238 -21.88 1.67 2.40
C HIS A 238 -22.10 1.12 3.81
N PHE A 239 -21.10 0.51 4.43
CA PHE A 239 -21.21 0.09 5.83
C PHE A 239 -21.10 1.27 6.81
N LYS A 240 -20.45 2.36 6.41
CA LYS A 240 -20.25 3.56 7.23
C LYS A 240 -21.40 4.62 7.37
N PRO A 241 -22.65 4.47 6.87
CA PRO A 241 -23.65 5.54 6.93
C PRO A 241 -24.43 5.62 8.25
N TYR A 242 -24.37 4.63 9.16
CA TYR A 242 -25.25 4.63 10.36
C TYR A 242 -24.62 5.03 11.70
N GLY A 243 -23.29 5.07 11.83
CA GLY A 243 -22.64 5.44 13.11
C GLY A 243 -22.75 6.93 13.46
N ASN A 244 -22.82 7.81 12.46
CA ASN A 244 -22.70 9.27 12.67
C ASN A 244 -23.99 10.06 12.45
N ARG A 245 -25.05 9.47 11.86
CA ARG A 245 -26.35 10.15 11.71
C ARG A 245 -27.12 10.25 13.03
N ARG A 246 -26.98 9.30 13.97
CA ARG A 246 -27.65 9.38 15.28
C ARG A 246 -27.11 10.48 16.21
N ARG A 247 -25.88 10.97 16.02
CA ARG A 247 -25.34 12.09 16.83
C ARG A 247 -25.85 13.47 16.38
N ARG A 248 -26.25 13.65 15.12
CA ARG A 248 -26.78 14.94 14.64
C ARG A 248 -28.21 15.24 15.11
N HIS A 249 -29.03 14.23 15.38
CA HIS A 249 -30.41 14.45 15.85
C HIS A 249 -30.54 14.82 17.34
N ARG A 250 -29.48 14.67 18.16
CA ARG A 250 -29.52 15.14 19.56
C ARG A 250 -29.22 16.63 19.73
N TYR A 251 -28.58 17.28 18.74
CA TYR A 251 -28.24 18.70 18.79
C TYR A 251 -29.20 19.62 18.01
N ALA A 252 -30.20 19.06 17.32
CA ALA A 252 -31.21 19.84 16.61
C ALA A 252 -32.43 20.22 17.50
N GLY A 253 -32.41 19.89 18.79
CA GLY A 253 -33.52 20.12 19.73
C GLY A 253 -33.20 20.97 20.97
N ALA A 254 -31.99 21.51 21.12
CA ALA A 254 -31.63 22.35 22.26
C ALA A 254 -31.53 23.81 21.81
N GLY A 255 -32.51 24.60 22.24
CA GLY A 255 -32.60 26.04 22.00
C GLY A 255 -31.41 26.83 22.53
N ARG A 256 -31.28 28.04 21.98
CA ARG A 256 -30.28 29.05 22.32
C ARG A 256 -30.23 29.30 23.82
N GLY A 257 -29.07 29.11 24.43
CA GLY A 257 -28.81 29.46 25.84
C GLY A 257 -27.32 29.42 26.18
N ARG A 258 -26.77 30.61 26.46
CA ARG A 258 -25.51 31.00 27.12
C ARG A 258 -24.43 29.95 27.44
N ALA A 259 -23.22 30.28 26.96
CA ALA A 259 -21.90 30.28 27.61
C ALA A 259 -21.59 29.25 28.72
N ASP A 260 -20.52 28.47 28.51
CA ASP A 260 -19.38 28.56 29.43
C ASP A 260 -18.04 28.16 28.78
N ARG A 261 -16.97 28.81 29.23
CA ARG A 261 -15.57 28.56 28.87
C ARG A 261 -14.98 27.58 29.88
N SER A 262 -14.49 26.41 29.47
CA SER A 262 -13.38 25.66 30.10
C SER A 262 -13.30 24.22 29.55
N ALA A 263 -12.13 23.59 29.72
CA ALA A 263 -11.66 22.31 29.14
C ALA A 263 -11.20 22.43 27.68
N GLY A 264 -9.91 22.58 27.36
CA GLY A 264 -8.77 21.83 27.92
C GLY A 264 -8.41 20.75 26.90
N ALA A 265 -7.27 20.92 26.23
CA ALA A 265 -6.69 19.91 25.34
C ALA A 265 -6.47 18.61 26.14
N GLY A 266 -7.07 17.52 25.70
CA GLY A 266 -6.95 16.22 26.34
C GLY A 266 -7.61 15.13 25.48
N ASP A 267 -6.77 14.24 24.97
CA ASP A 267 -7.01 12.82 24.74
C ASP A 267 -8.31 12.37 24.04
N VAL A 268 -8.17 12.00 22.76
CA VAL A 268 -9.05 11.02 22.14
C VAL A 268 -8.46 9.63 22.44
N PRO A 269 -9.09 8.80 23.29
CA PRO A 269 -8.56 7.48 23.59
C PRO A 269 -8.74 6.56 22.37
N LEU A 270 -7.61 6.06 21.85
CA LEU A 270 -7.54 4.94 20.92
C LEU A 270 -7.60 3.63 21.72
N SER A 271 -8.77 3.31 22.27
CA SER A 271 -9.06 1.95 22.73
C SER A 271 -10.49 1.60 22.30
N GLY A 272 -10.55 0.64 21.40
CA GLY A 272 -11.78 0.14 20.81
C GLY A 272 -11.43 -1.20 20.21
N ASP A 273 -11.22 -2.17 21.09
CA ASP A 273 -11.06 -3.58 20.77
C ASP A 273 -12.21 -4.01 19.86
N CYS A 274 -11.88 -4.23 18.59
CA CYS A 274 -12.80 -4.81 17.62
C CYS A 274 -12.49 -6.30 17.55
N GLU A 275 -12.80 -7.02 18.64
CA GLU A 275 -12.89 -8.48 18.61
C GLU A 275 -13.99 -8.88 17.64
N LEU A 276 -13.59 -9.44 16.50
CA LEU A 276 -14.47 -10.15 15.57
C LEU A 276 -15.02 -11.40 16.26
N ARG A 277 -16.13 -11.25 17.00
CA ARG A 277 -16.91 -12.38 17.50
C ARG A 277 -17.38 -13.23 16.33
N ARG A 278 -16.86 -14.47 16.24
CA ARG A 278 -17.35 -15.54 15.35
C ARG A 278 -18.82 -15.83 15.66
N PRO A 279 -19.68 -16.09 14.66
CA PRO A 279 -21.02 -16.60 14.92
C PRO A 279 -20.96 -18.11 15.21
N PHE A 280 -21.02 -18.47 16.50
CA PHE A 280 -21.38 -19.83 16.92
C PHE A 280 -22.92 -19.92 17.01
N ARG A 281 -23.53 -20.75 16.17
CA ARG A 281 -24.89 -21.33 16.33
C ARG A 281 -24.70 -22.84 16.21
N GLY A 282 -25.23 -23.73 17.04
CA GLY A 282 -26.05 -23.65 18.24
C GLY A 282 -26.02 -25.04 18.87
N ALA A 283 -26.10 -25.10 20.19
CA ALA A 283 -26.29 -26.35 20.92
C ALA A 283 -27.78 -26.73 20.86
N GLU A 284 -28.08 -27.93 20.38
CA GLU A 284 -29.32 -28.64 20.68
C GLU A 284 -28.97 -29.88 21.51
N GLN A 285 -29.39 -29.86 22.76
CA GLN A 285 -29.81 -31.03 23.54
C GLN A 285 -31.08 -30.59 24.30
N PRO A 286 -32.09 -31.45 24.44
CA PRO A 286 -32.13 -32.24 25.69
C PRO A 286 -32.75 -33.65 25.59
N SER A 287 -32.57 -34.36 26.72
CA SER A 287 -33.00 -35.71 27.17
C SER A 287 -32.35 -36.93 26.55
#